data_AF-W9XYE3-F1
#
_entry.id   AF-W9XYE3-F1
#
_cell.length_a   1.000
_cell.length_b   1.000
_cell.length_c   1.000
_cell.angle_alpha   90.00
_cell.angle_beta   90.00
_cell.angle_gamma   90.00
#
_symmetry.space_group_name_H-M   'P 1'
#
loop_
_entity.id
_entity.type
_entity.pdbx_description
1 polymer ?
#
loop_
_entity_poly.entity_id
_entity_poly.type
_entity_poly.pdbx_seq_one_letter_code
_entity_poly.pdbx_strand_id
1 'polypeptide(L)'
;MSSSPAPDSFWVVAAPSRNWDDIPTINVCNHEVPLPAYWKIFELLGQGQAKREVIQSVIRHSGFKTLQVVTEVVESVAQNQQLISRRSTMSNRLSIPFKKANRISIYKALKNETHWEVPIVEDTLSAAKQRERRLLNDALAIAQQKEQLNGKAMNPDERRNTASAINDEMKQVLRQHQEAESEINMAKRLTAAQKASFT
;
A
#
# COMPACT_ATOMS: atom_id res chain seq x y z
N MET A 1 -26.32 37.94 42.63
CA MET A 1 -25.47 36.81 43.10
C MET A 1 -25.85 35.62 42.24
N SER A 2 -25.30 35.57 41.03
CA SER A 2 -24.23 34.66 40.57
C SER A 2 -24.66 33.19 40.56
N SER A 3 -25.19 32.77 39.41
CA SER A 3 -25.41 31.39 39.02
C SER A 3 -24.06 30.77 38.63
N SER A 4 -23.52 29.89 39.45
CA SER A 4 -22.36 29.07 39.05
C SER A 4 -22.77 28.14 37.90
N PRO A 5 -22.00 28.08 36.79
CA PRO A 5 -22.22 27.07 35.76
C PRO A 5 -21.87 25.69 36.35
N ALA A 6 -22.75 24.72 36.16
CA ALA A 6 -22.44 23.32 36.48
C ALA A 6 -21.20 22.90 35.66
N PRO A 7 -20.25 22.16 36.24
CA PRO A 7 -19.11 21.67 35.47
C PRO A 7 -19.60 20.72 34.38
N ASP A 8 -19.31 21.06 33.13
CA ASP A 8 -19.53 20.21 31.96
C ASP A 8 -18.88 18.85 32.23
N SER A 9 -19.72 17.84 32.38
CA SER A 9 -19.29 16.49 32.72
C SER A 9 -18.86 15.80 31.44
N PHE A 10 -17.55 15.71 31.20
CA PHE A 10 -17.00 14.95 30.07
C PHE A 10 -16.72 13.51 30.50
N TRP A 11 -17.34 12.56 29.81
CA TRP A 11 -17.09 11.13 29.99
C TRP A 11 -15.82 10.76 29.21
N VAL A 12 -14.72 10.55 29.94
CA VAL A 12 -13.51 9.97 29.36
C VAL A 12 -13.67 8.45 29.36
N VAL A 13 -13.98 7.89 28.19
CA VAL A 13 -13.87 6.44 27.97
C VAL A 13 -12.40 6.16 27.71
N ALA A 14 -11.65 5.82 28.76
CA ALA A 14 -10.32 5.27 28.61
C ALA A 14 -10.47 3.85 28.05
N ALA A 15 -9.91 3.60 26.86
CA ALA A 15 -9.78 2.24 26.36
C ALA A 15 -8.93 1.43 27.36
N PRO A 16 -9.30 0.15 27.64
CA PRO A 16 -8.48 -0.69 28.49
C PRO A 16 -7.06 -0.77 27.90
N SER A 17 -6.07 -0.82 28.78
CA SER A 17 -4.66 -1.02 28.43
C SER A 17 -4.53 -2.05 27.30
N ARG A 18 -3.71 -1.74 26.28
CA ARG A 18 -3.42 -2.69 25.19
C ARG A 18 -3.08 -4.05 25.81
N ASN A 19 -3.85 -5.09 25.45
CA ASN A 19 -3.57 -6.46 25.90
C ASN A 19 -2.26 -7.02 25.34
N TRP A 20 -1.64 -6.32 24.38
CA TRP A 20 -0.44 -6.73 23.68
C TRP A 20 0.55 -5.56 23.65
N ASP A 21 1.59 -5.63 24.48
CA ASP A 21 2.69 -4.66 24.45
C ASP A 21 3.42 -4.77 23.10
N ASP A 22 3.68 -3.61 22.47
CA ASP A 22 4.44 -3.44 21.22
C ASP A 22 3.90 -4.09 19.94
N ILE A 23 2.74 -4.77 19.95
CA ILE A 23 2.15 -5.34 18.73
C ILE A 23 1.01 -4.44 18.23
N PRO A 24 1.04 -3.97 16.97
CA PRO A 24 -0.05 -3.20 16.43
C PRO A 24 -1.31 -4.06 16.33
N THR A 25 -2.41 -3.55 16.90
CA THR A 25 -3.72 -4.20 16.95
C THR A 25 -4.72 -3.47 16.04
N ILE A 26 -5.70 -4.22 15.55
CA ILE A 26 -6.87 -3.71 14.82
C ILE A 26 -8.13 -4.13 15.56
N ASN A 27 -9.12 -3.24 15.63
CA ASN A 27 -10.41 -3.56 16.19
C ASN A 27 -11.30 -4.23 15.14
N VAL A 28 -11.72 -5.46 15.39
CA VAL A 28 -12.63 -6.24 14.54
C VAL A 28 -13.79 -6.72 15.42
N CYS A 29 -15.02 -6.27 15.12
CA CYS A 29 -16.23 -6.67 15.85
C CYS A 29 -16.15 -6.45 17.38
N ASN A 30 -15.56 -5.34 17.81
CA ASN A 30 -15.30 -4.98 19.22
C ASN A 30 -14.22 -5.82 19.91
N HIS A 31 -13.45 -6.60 19.15
CA HIS A 31 -12.32 -7.37 19.64
C HIS A 31 -11.01 -6.77 19.14
N GLU A 32 -10.04 -6.60 20.04
CA GLU A 32 -8.69 -6.21 19.66
C GLU A 32 -7.93 -7.44 19.13
N VAL A 33 -7.63 -7.41 17.83
CA VAL A 33 -6.92 -8.48 17.14
C VAL A 33 -5.52 -7.98 16.76
N PRO A 34 -4.44 -8.69 17.12
CA PRO A 34 -3.11 -8.40 16.62
C PRO A 34 -3.06 -8.43 15.08
N LEU A 35 -2.43 -7.42 14.46
CA LEU A 35 -2.29 -7.36 13.00
C LEU A 35 -1.70 -8.64 12.38
N PRO A 36 -0.66 -9.29 12.96
CA PRO A 36 -0.15 -10.55 12.41
C PRO A 36 -1.21 -11.65 12.34
N ALA A 37 -2.07 -11.75 13.35
CA ALA A 37 -3.16 -12.72 13.39
C ALA A 37 -4.24 -12.40 12.35
N TYR A 38 -4.60 -11.12 12.21
CA TYR A 38 -5.54 -10.65 11.20
C TYR A 38 -5.06 -10.99 9.77
N TRP A 39 -3.81 -10.68 9.45
CA TRP A 39 -3.23 -10.97 8.13
C TRP A 39 -3.15 -12.47 7.86
N LYS A 40 -2.86 -13.28 8.88
CA LYS A 40 -2.84 -14.73 8.72
C LYS A 40 -4.22 -15.29 8.40
N ILE A 41 -5.26 -14.81 9.10
CA ILE A 41 -6.67 -15.19 8.81
C ILE A 41 -7.04 -14.76 7.38
N PHE A 42 -6.65 -13.55 6.97
CA PHE A 42 -6.89 -13.03 5.63
C PHE A 42 -6.22 -13.87 4.54
N GLU A 43 -4.96 -14.26 4.76
CA GLU A 43 -4.18 -15.11 3.85
C GLU A 43 -4.83 -16.50 3.68
N LEU A 44 -5.21 -17.15 4.78
CA LEU A 44 -5.81 -18.49 4.75
C LEU A 44 -7.18 -18.47 4.03
N LEU A 45 -7.98 -17.42 4.24
CA LEU A 45 -9.23 -17.24 3.49
C LEU A 45 -8.98 -16.92 2.01
N GLY A 46 -7.92 -16.17 1.68
CA GLY A 46 -7.52 -15.86 0.31
C GLY A 46 -7.00 -17.08 -0.47
N GLN A 47 -6.42 -18.06 0.23
CA GLN A 47 -6.01 -19.36 -0.32
C GLN A 47 -7.21 -20.31 -0.57
N GLY A 48 -8.43 -19.89 -0.23
CA GLY A 48 -9.64 -20.68 -0.45
C GLY A 48 -9.94 -21.71 0.65
N GLN A 49 -9.26 -21.64 1.80
CA GLN A 49 -9.58 -22.53 2.91
C GLN A 49 -10.99 -22.27 3.46
N ALA A 50 -11.64 -23.34 3.90
CA ALA A 50 -12.96 -23.23 4.48
C ALA A 50 -12.88 -22.49 5.83
N LYS A 51 -13.85 -21.62 6.11
CA LYS A 51 -13.90 -20.84 7.37
C LYS A 51 -13.70 -21.70 8.62
N ARG A 52 -14.29 -22.91 8.61
CA ARG A 52 -14.18 -23.89 9.72
C ARG A 52 -12.75 -24.37 9.94
N GLU A 53 -11.97 -24.56 8.88
CA GLU A 53 -10.57 -25.00 8.96
C GLU A 53 -9.67 -23.88 9.51
N VAL A 54 -9.93 -22.63 9.10
CA VAL A 54 -9.24 -21.45 9.62
C VAL A 54 -9.52 -21.27 11.11
N ILE A 55 -10.78 -21.37 11.52
CA ILE A 55 -11.21 -21.30 12.92
C ILE A 55 -10.54 -22.40 13.74
N GLN A 56 -10.55 -23.64 13.25
CA GLN A 56 -9.94 -24.79 13.94
C GLN A 56 -8.42 -24.65 14.08
N SER A 57 -7.75 -24.13 13.05
CA SER A 57 -6.31 -23.83 13.08
C SER A 57 -5.96 -22.77 14.13
N VAL A 58 -6.74 -21.69 14.21
CA VAL A 58 -6.52 -20.61 15.18
C VAL A 58 -6.85 -21.04 16.62
N ILE A 59 -7.90 -21.84 16.83
CA ILE A 59 -8.28 -22.36 18.15
C ILE A 59 -7.25 -23.36 18.68
N ARG A 60 -6.61 -24.15 17.81
CA ARG A 60 -5.53 -25.06 18.21
C ARG A 60 -4.38 -24.32 18.91
N HIS A 61 -4.15 -23.06 18.54
CA HIS A 61 -3.09 -22.23 19.11
C HIS A 61 -3.56 -21.30 20.26
N SER A 62 -4.83 -20.88 20.25
CA SER A 62 -5.36 -19.89 21.22
C SER A 62 -6.26 -20.47 22.31
N GLY A 63 -6.66 -21.74 22.20
CA GLY A 63 -7.51 -22.45 23.15
C GLY A 63 -9.01 -22.28 22.91
N PHE A 64 -9.83 -23.14 23.51
CA PHE A 64 -11.27 -23.21 23.23
C PHE A 64 -12.07 -22.00 23.79
N LYS A 65 -11.49 -21.23 24.72
CA LYS A 65 -12.13 -20.04 25.32
C LYS A 65 -12.29 -18.88 24.33
N THR A 66 -11.48 -18.84 23.29
CA THR A 66 -11.50 -17.80 22.24
C THR A 66 -12.31 -18.22 21.01
N LEU A 67 -12.94 -19.41 21.02
CA LEU A 67 -13.65 -19.98 19.87
C LEU A 67 -14.73 -19.06 19.31
N GLN A 68 -15.53 -18.44 20.18
CA GLN A 68 -16.60 -17.52 19.78
C GLN A 68 -16.02 -16.24 19.15
N VAL A 69 -15.01 -15.65 19.78
CA VAL A 69 -14.31 -14.45 19.29
C VAL A 69 -13.66 -14.70 17.93
N VAL A 70 -12.96 -15.83 17.78
CA VAL A 70 -12.31 -16.23 16.53
C VAL A 70 -13.33 -16.48 15.43
N THR A 71 -14.48 -17.07 15.75
CA THR A 71 -15.55 -17.30 14.78
C THR A 71 -16.11 -15.97 14.27
N GLU A 72 -16.43 -15.03 15.17
CA GLU A 72 -16.92 -13.70 14.81
C GLU A 72 -15.91 -12.90 13.96
N VAL A 73 -14.62 -12.96 14.32
CA VAL A 73 -13.54 -12.29 13.56
C VAL A 73 -13.38 -12.92 12.17
N VAL A 74 -13.32 -14.24 12.05
CA VAL A 74 -13.17 -14.93 10.75
C VAL A 74 -14.38 -14.67 9.85
N GLU A 75 -15.59 -14.65 10.40
CA GLU A 75 -16.79 -14.31 9.64
C GLU A 75 -16.77 -12.86 9.12
N SER A 76 -16.38 -11.92 9.97
CA SER A 76 -16.25 -10.50 9.61
C SER A 76 -15.19 -10.29 8.51
N VAL A 77 -14.02 -10.92 8.64
CA VAL A 77 -12.95 -10.85 7.62
C VAL A 77 -13.42 -11.46 6.29
N ALA A 78 -14.12 -12.59 6.32
CA ALA A 78 -14.65 -13.21 5.12
C ALA A 78 -15.76 -12.37 4.45
N GLN A 79 -16.64 -11.75 5.24
CA GLN A 79 -17.65 -10.81 4.72
C GLN A 79 -16.98 -9.59 4.10
N ASN A 80 -15.96 -9.03 4.73
CA ASN A 80 -15.19 -7.92 4.18
C ASN A 80 -14.50 -8.29 2.86
N GLN A 81 -13.89 -9.47 2.77
CA GLN A 81 -13.34 -9.98 1.51
C GLN A 81 -14.42 -10.09 0.43
N GLN A 82 -15.60 -10.64 0.75
CA GLN A 82 -16.71 -10.72 -0.20
C GLN A 82 -17.21 -9.33 -0.63
N LEU A 83 -17.27 -8.35 0.26
CA LEU A 83 -17.66 -6.97 -0.06
C LEU A 83 -16.64 -6.29 -0.97
N ILE A 84 -15.34 -6.49 -0.73
CA ILE A 84 -14.26 -5.98 -1.59
C ILE A 84 -14.33 -6.65 -2.98
N SER A 85 -14.51 -7.97 -3.02
CA SER A 85 -14.68 -8.73 -4.27
C SER A 85 -16.00 -8.42 -5.01
N ARG A 86 -17.07 -8.00 -4.31
CA ARG A 86 -18.34 -7.58 -4.93
C ARG A 86 -18.33 -6.10 -5.33
N ARG A 87 -17.55 -5.24 -4.68
CA ARG A 87 -17.41 -3.82 -5.09
C ARG A 87 -16.71 -3.69 -6.44
N SER A 88 -15.79 -4.60 -6.77
CA SER A 88 -15.16 -4.62 -8.09
C SER A 88 -16.15 -4.94 -9.22
N THR A 89 -17.29 -5.57 -8.94
CA THR A 89 -18.34 -5.85 -9.94
C THR A 89 -19.44 -4.77 -10.00
N MET A 90 -19.58 -3.91 -8.98
CA MET A 90 -20.61 -2.86 -8.92
C MET A 90 -20.14 -1.46 -9.35
N SER A 91 -18.82 -1.24 -9.52
CA SER A 91 -18.27 0.06 -9.96
C SER A 91 -18.32 0.26 -11.48
N ASN A 92 -19.49 0.05 -12.09
CA ASN A 92 -19.72 0.23 -13.54
C ASN A 92 -20.59 1.45 -13.88
N ARG A 93 -20.75 2.43 -12.97
CA ARG A 93 -21.64 3.60 -13.16
C ARG A 93 -20.97 4.98 -13.07
N LEU A 94 -19.65 5.06 -13.21
CA LEU A 94 -18.98 6.34 -13.52
C LEU A 94 -18.20 6.16 -14.83
N SER A 95 -18.91 6.46 -15.91
CA SER A 95 -18.46 6.44 -17.29
C SER A 95 -17.42 7.53 -17.56
N ILE A 96 -16.18 7.11 -17.80
CA ILE A 96 -15.25 7.78 -18.72
C ILE A 96 -15.14 6.82 -19.92
N PRO A 97 -15.27 7.28 -21.18
CA PRO A 97 -15.35 6.40 -22.33
C PRO A 97 -13.97 5.81 -22.65
N PHE A 98 -13.59 4.74 -21.96
CA PHE A 98 -12.56 3.85 -22.47
C PHE A 98 -13.17 3.05 -23.61
N LYS A 99 -12.76 3.38 -24.85
CA LYS A 99 -13.00 2.57 -26.04
C LYS A 99 -12.63 1.12 -25.71
N LYS A 100 -13.64 0.24 -25.70
CA LYS A 100 -13.44 -1.21 -25.57
C LYS A 100 -12.63 -1.67 -26.79
N ALA A 101 -11.37 -2.02 -26.58
CA ALA A 101 -10.62 -2.80 -27.56
C ALA A 101 -11.28 -4.19 -27.63
N ASN A 102 -11.74 -4.55 -28.82
CA ASN A 102 -12.30 -5.85 -29.15
C ASN A 102 -11.34 -6.97 -28.72
N ARG A 103 -11.68 -7.66 -27.62
CA ARG A 103 -11.06 -8.94 -27.24
C ARG A 103 -11.70 -10.07 -28.05
N ILE A 104 -11.36 -10.16 -29.33
CA ILE A 104 -11.50 -11.41 -30.09
C ILE A 104 -10.25 -11.52 -30.97
N SER A 105 -9.40 -12.53 -30.69
CA SER A 105 -8.33 -13.14 -31.53
C SER A 105 -6.86 -13.08 -31.10
N ILE A 106 -6.46 -12.37 -30.04
CA ILE A 106 -5.01 -12.25 -29.71
C ILE A 106 -4.39 -13.55 -29.14
N TYR A 107 -5.19 -14.47 -28.59
CA TYR A 107 -4.70 -15.73 -28.03
C TYR A 107 -4.03 -16.67 -29.05
N LYS A 108 -4.18 -16.44 -30.37
CA LYS A 108 -3.46 -17.19 -31.40
C LYS A 108 -2.25 -16.47 -31.99
N ALA A 109 -2.08 -15.17 -31.74
CA ALA A 109 -0.92 -14.40 -32.22
C ALA A 109 0.26 -14.44 -31.23
N LEU A 110 -0.03 -14.48 -29.92
CA LEU A 110 1.00 -14.40 -28.86
C LEU A 110 1.96 -15.61 -28.79
N LYS A 111 1.64 -16.72 -29.48
CA LYS A 111 2.51 -17.90 -29.52
C LYS A 111 3.68 -17.77 -30.51
N ASN A 112 3.63 -16.77 -31.42
CA ASN A 112 4.66 -16.60 -32.45
C ASN A 112 5.54 -15.35 -32.21
N GLU A 113 5.18 -14.43 -31.31
CA GLU A 113 5.92 -13.18 -31.06
C GLU A 113 6.83 -13.23 -29.81
N THR A 114 6.68 -14.26 -28.97
CA THR A 114 7.39 -14.42 -27.69
C THR A 114 8.91 -14.65 -27.83
N HIS A 115 9.43 -14.82 -29.05
CA HIS A 115 10.87 -14.95 -29.30
C HIS A 115 11.61 -13.62 -29.51
N TRP A 116 10.90 -12.50 -29.72
CA TRP A 116 11.53 -11.20 -30.01
C TRP A 116 11.36 -10.13 -28.92
N GLU A 117 10.55 -10.36 -27.87
CA GLU A 117 10.26 -9.36 -26.83
C GLU A 117 11.20 -9.40 -25.61
N VAL A 118 11.98 -10.46 -25.43
CA VAL A 118 12.90 -10.60 -24.29
C VAL A 118 13.96 -9.48 -24.23
N PRO A 119 14.60 -9.06 -25.35
CA PRO A 119 15.60 -7.98 -25.31
C PRO A 119 14.99 -6.61 -24.95
N ILE A 120 13.77 -6.35 -25.44
CA ILE A 120 13.13 -5.04 -25.32
C ILE A 120 12.70 -4.75 -23.87
N VAL A 121 12.28 -5.78 -23.13
CA VAL A 121 11.90 -5.66 -21.72
C VAL A 121 13.11 -5.48 -20.80
N GLU A 122 14.25 -6.12 -21.12
CA GLU A 122 15.49 -5.92 -20.37
C GLU A 122 16.11 -4.53 -20.61
N ASP A 123 16.07 -4.05 -21.87
CA ASP A 123 16.54 -2.71 -22.22
C ASP A 123 15.71 -1.62 -21.53
N THR A 124 14.38 -1.74 -21.50
CA THR A 124 13.50 -0.79 -20.80
C THR A 124 13.71 -0.79 -19.29
N LEU A 125 13.95 -1.95 -18.68
CA LEU A 125 14.28 -2.05 -17.26
C LEU A 125 15.65 -1.43 -16.94
N SER A 126 16.63 -1.59 -17.82
CA SER A 126 17.95 -0.96 -17.66
C SER A 126 17.88 0.57 -17.79
N ALA A 127 17.09 1.09 -18.74
CA ALA A 127 16.87 2.51 -18.93
C ALA A 127 16.14 3.15 -17.73
N ALA A 128 15.12 2.47 -17.19
CA ALA A 128 14.40 2.91 -16.01
C ALA A 128 15.31 2.99 -14.76
N LYS A 129 16.17 1.99 -14.55
CA LYS A 129 17.18 2.02 -13.48
C LYS A 129 18.23 3.13 -13.67
N GLN A 130 18.64 3.40 -14.91
CA GLN A 130 19.56 4.50 -15.18
C GLN A 130 18.90 5.85 -14.87
N ARG A 131 17.61 5.99 -15.15
CA ARG A 131 16.81 7.18 -14.80
C ARG A 131 16.67 7.35 -13.29
N GLU A 132 16.36 6.28 -12.55
CA GLU A 132 16.33 6.27 -11.08
C GLU A 132 17.68 6.74 -10.50
N ARG A 133 18.79 6.22 -11.01
CA ARG A 133 20.14 6.63 -10.55
C ARG A 133 20.42 8.12 -10.78
N ARG A 134 19.95 8.70 -11.90
CA ARG A 134 20.08 10.15 -12.15
C ARG A 134 19.26 10.95 -11.14
N LEU A 135 18.01 10.56 -10.89
CA LEU A 135 17.14 11.21 -9.91
C LEU A 135 17.72 11.16 -8.49
N LEU A 136 18.35 10.06 -8.10
CA LEU A 136 19.03 9.94 -6.81
C LEU A 136 20.26 10.86 -6.71
N ASN A 137 21.04 11.01 -7.79
CA ASN A 137 22.15 11.96 -7.84
C ASN A 137 21.65 13.41 -7.76
N ASP A 138 20.56 13.73 -8.45
CA ASP A 138 19.95 15.07 -8.42
C ASP A 138 19.44 15.40 -7.01
N ALA A 139 18.78 14.45 -6.35
CA ALA A 139 18.36 14.60 -4.95
C ALA A 139 19.55 14.85 -4.01
N LEU A 140 20.67 14.14 -4.23
CA LEU A 140 21.89 14.33 -3.44
C LEU A 140 22.50 15.72 -3.67
N ALA A 141 22.52 16.21 -4.91
CA ALA A 141 22.99 17.55 -5.23
C ALA A 141 22.12 18.65 -4.56
N ILE A 142 20.79 18.51 -4.59
CA ILE A 142 19.87 19.44 -3.94
C ILE A 142 20.05 19.41 -2.41
N ALA A 143 20.29 18.22 -1.83
CA ALA A 143 20.58 18.09 -0.40
C ALA A 143 21.87 18.82 0.00
N GLN A 144 22.93 18.69 -0.81
CA GLN A 144 24.19 19.44 -0.62
C GLN A 144 23.98 20.95 -0.76
N GLN A 145 23.19 21.40 -1.74
CA GLN A 145 22.88 22.81 -1.93
C GLN A 145 22.11 23.39 -0.74
N LYS A 146 21.19 22.61 -0.14
CA LYS A 146 20.51 22.97 1.10
C LYS A 146 21.47 23.09 2.29
N GLU A 147 22.44 22.19 2.40
CA GLU A 147 23.46 22.25 3.45
C GLU A 147 24.35 23.49 3.31
N GLN A 148 24.76 23.83 2.09
CA GLN A 148 25.56 25.02 1.80
C GLN A 148 24.81 26.33 2.09
N LEU A 149 23.48 26.37 1.98
CA LEU A 149 22.68 27.55 2.34
C LEU A 149 22.76 27.89 3.83
N ASN A 150 22.96 26.91 4.72
CA ASN A 150 23.05 27.17 6.15
C ASN A 150 24.33 27.96 6.52
N GLY A 151 25.42 27.74 5.77
CA GLY A 151 26.71 28.42 5.97
C GLY A 151 26.84 29.77 5.24
N LYS A 152 25.91 30.13 4.35
CA LYS A 152 25.99 31.35 3.56
C LYS A 152 25.33 32.53 4.28
N ALA A 153 26.06 33.64 4.41
CA ALA A 153 25.49 34.90 4.89
C ALA A 153 24.54 35.45 3.80
N MET A 154 23.25 35.47 4.11
CA MET A 154 22.17 35.95 3.23
C MET A 154 21.15 36.68 4.08
N ASN A 155 20.40 37.60 3.45
CA ASN A 155 19.30 38.27 4.13
C ASN A 155 18.20 37.25 4.50
N PRO A 156 17.44 37.46 5.58
CA PRO A 156 16.43 36.48 6.05
C PRO A 156 15.37 36.15 5.00
N ASP A 157 14.89 37.15 4.27
CA ASP A 157 13.87 36.97 3.22
C ASP A 157 14.43 36.26 1.98
N GLU A 158 15.65 36.57 1.58
CA GLU A 158 16.36 35.88 0.49
C GLU A 158 16.63 34.41 0.85
N ARG A 159 17.04 34.16 2.10
CA ARG A 159 17.24 32.81 2.64
C ARG A 159 15.93 32.02 2.65
N ARG A 160 14.81 32.66 3.00
CA ARG A 160 13.48 32.02 2.98
C ARG A 160 13.05 31.65 1.57
N ASN A 161 13.21 32.55 0.60
CA ASN A 161 12.84 32.31 -0.79
C ASN A 161 13.71 31.22 -1.43
N THR A 162 15.02 31.25 -1.20
CA THR A 162 15.95 30.23 -1.70
C THR A 162 15.74 28.86 -1.07
N ALA A 163 15.48 28.80 0.24
CA ALA A 163 15.13 27.55 0.92
C ALA A 163 13.80 26.98 0.43
N SER A 164 12.81 27.84 0.14
CA SER A 164 11.53 27.41 -0.44
C SER A 164 11.72 26.82 -1.84
N ALA A 165 12.49 27.48 -2.71
CA ALA A 165 12.77 27.02 -4.07
C ALA A 165 13.45 25.64 -4.07
N ILE A 166 14.48 25.45 -3.23
CA ILE A 166 15.17 24.16 -3.07
C ILE A 166 14.23 23.08 -2.54
N ASN A 167 13.32 23.43 -1.63
CA ASN A 167 12.36 22.47 -1.10
C ASN A 167 11.34 22.05 -2.17
N ASP A 168 10.91 22.96 -3.03
CA ASP A 168 10.01 22.64 -4.14
C ASP A 168 10.69 21.81 -5.22
N GLU A 169 11.96 22.10 -5.51
CA GLU A 169 12.81 21.29 -6.41
C GLU A 169 13.00 19.86 -5.86
N MET A 170 13.28 19.73 -4.56
CA MET A 170 13.37 18.42 -3.89
C MET A 170 12.05 17.64 -3.98
N LYS A 171 10.90 18.30 -3.76
CA LYS A 171 9.59 17.65 -3.90
C LYS A 171 9.36 17.17 -5.33
N GLN A 172 9.79 17.93 -6.33
CA GLN A 172 9.67 17.55 -7.73
C GLN A 172 10.50 16.30 -8.05
N VAL A 173 11.76 16.26 -7.60
CA VAL A 173 12.64 15.09 -7.78
C VAL A 173 12.05 13.85 -7.10
N LEU A 174 11.52 13.98 -5.87
CA LEU A 174 10.88 12.86 -5.17
C LEU A 174 9.63 12.34 -5.89
N ARG A 175 8.81 13.21 -6.49
CA ARG A 175 7.67 12.77 -7.32
C ARG A 175 8.12 11.99 -8.55
N GLN A 176 9.15 12.48 -9.23
CA GLN A 176 9.72 11.80 -10.41
C GLN A 176 10.36 10.45 -10.02
N HIS A 177 10.97 10.36 -8.84
CA HIS A 177 11.50 9.11 -8.32
C HIS A 177 10.40 8.08 -8.07
N GLN A 178 9.30 8.49 -7.44
CA GLN A 178 8.15 7.62 -7.21
C GLN A 178 7.54 7.10 -8.52
N GLU A 179 7.49 7.94 -9.56
CA GLU A 179 7.05 7.53 -10.90
C GLU A 179 8.00 6.48 -11.50
N ALA A 180 9.32 6.72 -11.43
CA ALA A 180 10.33 5.77 -11.91
C ALA A 180 10.29 4.41 -11.15
N GLU A 181 10.08 4.42 -9.82
CA GLU A 181 9.90 3.19 -9.04
C GLU A 181 8.66 2.41 -9.48
N SER A 182 7.57 3.11 -9.82
CA SER A 182 6.35 2.49 -10.31
C SER A 182 6.55 1.81 -11.67
N GLU A 183 7.30 2.46 -12.58
CA GLU A 183 7.68 1.90 -13.88
C GLU A 183 8.59 0.68 -13.71
N ILE A 184 9.58 0.74 -12.83
CA ILE A 184 10.48 -0.39 -12.53
C ILE A 184 9.69 -1.57 -11.96
N ASN A 185 8.75 -1.33 -11.05
CA ASN A 185 7.92 -2.37 -10.47
C ASN A 185 6.98 -3.00 -11.50
N MET A 186 6.44 -2.21 -12.41
CA MET A 186 5.62 -2.71 -13.52
C MET A 186 6.46 -3.57 -14.48
N ALA A 187 7.64 -3.11 -14.87
CA ALA A 187 8.56 -3.86 -15.72
C ALA A 187 8.96 -5.20 -15.07
N LYS A 188 9.34 -5.19 -13.78
CA LYS A 188 9.64 -6.42 -13.02
C LYS A 188 8.49 -7.42 -12.99
N ARG A 189 7.25 -6.94 -12.82
CA ARG A 189 6.05 -7.81 -12.83
C ARG A 189 5.82 -8.44 -14.20
N LEU A 190 6.02 -7.68 -15.28
CA LEU A 190 5.92 -8.20 -16.66
C LEU A 190 7.00 -9.25 -16.92
N THR A 191 8.26 -8.99 -16.53
CA THR A 191 9.34 -9.98 -16.65
C THR A 191 9.06 -11.25 -15.84
N ALA A 192 8.52 -11.13 -14.62
CA ALA A 192 8.18 -12.29 -13.79
C ALA A 192 7.04 -13.13 -14.38
N ALA A 193 5.99 -12.48 -14.90
CA ALA A 193 4.88 -13.16 -15.57
C ALA A 193 5.32 -13.87 -16.87
N GLN A 194 6.24 -13.25 -17.63
CA GLN A 194 6.85 -13.88 -18.79
C GLN A 194 7.69 -15.09 -18.40
N LYS A 195 8.56 -14.99 -17.39
CA LYS A 195 9.37 -16.14 -16.89
C LYS A 195 8.51 -17.31 -16.43
N ALA A 196 7.41 -17.04 -15.73
CA ALA A 196 6.47 -18.07 -15.30
C ALA A 196 5.67 -18.72 -16.45
N SER A 197 5.65 -18.09 -17.64
CA SER A 197 5.01 -18.64 -18.84
C SER A 197 5.95 -19.57 -19.65
N PHE A 198 7.26 -19.53 -19.38
CA PHE A 198 8.27 -20.38 -20.01
C PHE A 198 8.72 -21.57 -19.15
N THR A 199 8.18 -21.70 -17.93
CA THR A 199 8.32 -22.86 -17.02
C THR A 199 7.05 -23.69 -17.02
#